data_AF-A0A165XWC1-F1
#
_entry.id   AF-A0A165XWC1-F1
#
_cell.length_a   1.000
_cell.length_b   1.000
_cell.length_c   1.000
_cell.angle_alpha   90.00
_cell.angle_beta   90.00
_cell.angle_gamma   90.00
#
_symmetry.space_group_name_H-M   'P 1'
#
loop_
_entity.id
_entity.type
_entity.pdbx_description
1 polymer ?
#
loop_
_entity_poly.entity_id
_entity_poly.type
_entity_poly.pdbx_seq_one_letter_code
_entity_poly.pdbx_strand_id
1 'polypeptide(L)'
;MNLSKLFELQRQLDERIEREHPRQDGEDRLAKKILALQVEIGELANEARFFKYWSNNQKPRTLAYDECPCGTDYGSCDEYGCSDGLLKYNPLLEEYVDCLHFILSIGLEIIQQDSIDIEIEKWKSCGMAESETIVWQFLSIMYMTNEVYYGEYGEEGILSYELLFAKFIHLGEMLGFTWSEIEQAYMKKNAENHRRQDSGVY
;
A
#
# COMPACT_ATOMS: atom_id res chain seq x y z
N MET A 1 -5.06 6.94 -11.33
CA MET A 1 -4.24 5.75 -11.08
C MET A 1 -4.05 4.95 -12.36
N ASN A 2 -2.87 5.07 -12.95
CA ASN A 2 -2.39 4.18 -14.00
C ASN A 2 -1.74 2.94 -13.37
N LEU A 3 -2.48 1.83 -13.31
CA LEU A 3 -2.03 0.62 -12.62
C LEU A 3 -0.87 -0.09 -13.29
N SER A 4 -0.86 -0.16 -14.63
CA SER A 4 0.25 -0.74 -15.39
C SER A 4 1.56 -0.03 -15.04
N LYS A 5 1.52 1.29 -14.88
CA LYS A 5 2.67 2.08 -14.43
C LYS A 5 3.07 1.75 -12.99
N LEU A 6 2.12 1.56 -12.06
CA LEU A 6 2.46 1.25 -10.67
C LEU A 6 3.09 -0.15 -10.53
N PHE A 7 2.58 -1.15 -11.26
CA PHE A 7 3.17 -2.47 -11.33
C PHE A 7 4.59 -2.44 -11.90
N GLU A 8 4.82 -1.67 -12.97
CA GLU A 8 6.15 -1.49 -13.54
C GLU A 8 7.13 -0.91 -12.51
N LEU A 9 6.73 0.15 -11.80
CA LEU A 9 7.54 0.75 -10.74
C LEU A 9 7.80 -0.22 -9.58
N GLN A 10 6.81 -1.04 -9.20
CA GLN A 10 7.01 -2.05 -8.16
C GLN A 10 7.96 -3.15 -8.62
N ARG A 11 7.88 -3.58 -9.89
CA ARG A 11 8.77 -4.61 -10.43
C ARG A 11 10.23 -4.16 -10.36
N GLN A 12 10.51 -2.93 -10.77
CA GLN A 12 11.85 -2.35 -10.71
C GLN A 12 12.39 -2.27 -9.27
N LEU A 13 11.53 -1.92 -8.30
CA LEU A 13 11.87 -1.92 -6.88
C LEU A 13 12.17 -3.33 -6.37
N ASP A 14 11.29 -4.30 -6.67
CA ASP A 14 11.42 -5.70 -6.25
C ASP A 14 12.67 -6.36 -6.86
N GLU A 15 12.95 -6.15 -8.15
CA GLU A 15 14.17 -6.66 -8.82
C GLU A 15 15.45 -6.14 -8.17
N ARG A 16 15.43 -4.90 -7.66
CA ARG A 16 16.54 -4.34 -6.91
C ARG A 16 16.65 -4.97 -5.51
N ILE A 17 15.54 -5.14 -4.80
CA ILE A 17 15.50 -5.82 -3.50
C ILE A 17 16.02 -7.26 -3.62
N GLU A 18 15.62 -8.02 -4.65
CA GLU A 18 16.10 -9.39 -4.86
C GLU A 18 17.61 -9.46 -5.15
N ARG A 19 18.16 -8.42 -5.79
CA ARG A 19 19.60 -8.32 -6.07
C ARG A 19 20.42 -7.93 -4.84
N GLU A 20 19.93 -6.99 -4.03
CA GLU A 20 20.60 -6.50 -2.82
C GLU A 20 20.41 -7.45 -1.62
N HIS A 21 19.25 -8.13 -1.56
CA HIS A 21 18.85 -9.06 -0.50
C HIS A 21 18.38 -10.40 -1.10
N PRO A 22 19.30 -11.19 -1.68
CA PRO A 22 18.96 -12.45 -2.32
C PRO A 22 18.34 -13.44 -1.33
N ARG A 23 17.37 -14.20 -1.81
CA ARG A 23 16.67 -15.22 -1.03
C ARG A 23 17.67 -16.24 -0.47
N GLN A 24 17.47 -16.61 0.79
CA GLN A 24 18.23 -17.66 1.45
C GLN A 24 17.60 -19.03 1.20
N ASP A 25 18.38 -20.10 1.33
CA ASP A 25 17.87 -21.47 1.18
C ASP A 25 16.69 -21.74 2.15
N GLY A 26 15.57 -22.19 1.59
CA GLY A 26 14.34 -22.45 2.35
C GLY A 26 13.53 -21.20 2.72
N GLU A 27 13.89 -20.02 2.22
CA GLU A 27 13.15 -18.79 2.48
C GLU A 27 11.80 -18.75 1.73
N ASP A 28 10.72 -18.60 2.49
CA ASP A 28 9.40 -18.27 1.96
C ASP A 28 9.24 -16.74 1.86
N ARG A 29 9.58 -16.18 0.68
CA ARG A 29 9.49 -14.73 0.42
C ARG A 29 8.03 -14.27 0.35
N LEU A 30 7.11 -15.11 -0.13
CA LEU A 30 5.69 -14.77 -0.18
C LEU A 30 5.13 -14.62 1.25
N ALA A 31 5.43 -15.55 2.16
CA ALA A 31 5.02 -15.44 3.57
C ALA A 31 5.50 -14.13 4.22
N LYS A 32 6.73 -13.71 3.94
CA LYS A 32 7.27 -12.43 4.44
C LYS A 32 6.50 -11.23 3.89
N LYS A 33 6.20 -11.21 2.58
CA LYS A 33 5.39 -10.15 1.95
C LYS A 33 3.96 -10.10 2.52
N ILE A 34 3.34 -11.26 2.75
CA ILE A 34 2.01 -11.39 3.35
C ILE A 34 2.00 -10.85 4.78
N LEU A 35 2.98 -11.22 5.60
CA LEU A 35 3.12 -10.71 6.96
C LEU A 35 3.36 -9.19 6.97
N ALA A 36 4.22 -8.68 6.07
CA ALA A 36 4.45 -7.25 5.94
C ALA A 36 3.15 -6.50 5.59
N LEU A 37 2.37 -7.00 4.63
CA LEU A 37 1.06 -6.43 4.31
C LEU A 37 0.12 -6.41 5.54
N GLN A 38 0.08 -7.48 6.34
CA GLN A 38 -0.75 -7.50 7.56
C GLN A 38 -0.33 -6.44 8.58
N VAL A 39 0.98 -6.20 8.73
CA VAL A 39 1.51 -5.13 9.58
C VAL A 39 1.03 -3.77 9.08
N GLU A 40 1.24 -3.47 7.80
CA GLU A 40 0.83 -2.19 7.19
C GLU A 40 -0.69 -1.97 7.26
N ILE A 41 -1.51 -3.02 7.07
CA ILE A 41 -2.98 -2.90 7.25
C ILE A 41 -3.32 -2.50 8.70
N GLY A 42 -2.56 -3.00 9.68
CA GLY A 42 -2.68 -2.62 11.08
C GLY A 42 -2.28 -1.16 11.33
N GLU A 43 -1.21 -0.67 10.68
CA GLU A 43 -0.77 0.72 10.74
C GLU A 43 -1.80 1.66 10.09
N LEU A 44 -2.31 1.29 8.91
CA LEU A 44 -3.42 1.96 8.24
C LEU A 44 -4.66 2.04 9.13
N ALA A 45 -5.07 0.93 9.77
CA ALA A 45 -6.19 0.93 10.71
C ALA A 45 -5.93 1.87 11.90
N ASN A 46 -4.69 1.93 12.37
CA ASN A 46 -4.27 2.78 13.48
C ASN A 46 -4.39 4.27 13.18
N GLU A 47 -4.07 4.69 11.96
CA GLU A 47 -4.24 6.06 11.46
C GLU A 47 -5.71 6.35 11.11
N ALA A 48 -6.50 5.34 10.70
CA ALA A 48 -7.93 5.46 10.41
C ALA A 48 -8.80 5.58 11.66
N ARG A 49 -8.40 4.94 12.77
CA ARG A 49 -8.92 5.12 14.15
C ARG A 49 -10.39 4.73 14.40
N PHE A 50 -11.14 4.32 13.39
CA PHE A 50 -12.57 3.95 13.50
C PHE A 50 -12.84 2.80 14.51
N PHE A 51 -11.87 1.92 14.76
CA PHE A 51 -12.03 0.77 15.65
C PHE A 51 -11.81 1.10 17.13
N LYS A 52 -11.29 2.30 17.45
CA LYS A 52 -10.88 2.70 18.79
C LYS A 52 -12.09 3.11 19.63
N TYR A 53 -13.02 2.18 19.86
CA TYR A 53 -14.31 2.42 20.55
C TYR A 53 -14.15 2.94 21.99
N TRP A 54 -12.98 2.72 22.60
CA TRP A 54 -12.62 3.21 23.93
C TRP A 54 -12.01 4.63 23.92
N SER A 55 -11.81 5.24 22.75
CA SER A 55 -11.21 6.56 22.58
C SER A 55 -12.27 7.63 22.32
N ASN A 56 -12.10 8.78 22.98
CA ASN A 56 -12.89 9.99 22.69
C ASN A 56 -12.54 10.64 21.34
N ASN A 57 -11.41 10.26 20.74
CA ASN A 57 -11.02 10.71 19.40
C ASN A 57 -10.87 9.50 18.48
N GLN A 58 -11.84 9.31 17.58
CA GLN A 58 -11.85 8.28 16.54
C GLN A 58 -11.73 8.88 15.13
N LYS A 59 -11.39 10.18 15.03
CA LYS A 59 -11.22 10.84 13.74
C LYS A 59 -9.94 10.36 13.07
N PRO A 60 -9.95 10.03 11.77
CA PRO A 60 -8.76 9.65 11.04
C PRO A 60 -7.68 10.74 11.09
N ARG A 61 -6.41 10.33 11.08
CA ARG A 61 -5.26 11.22 11.02
C ARG A 61 -4.88 11.49 9.57
N THR A 62 -5.49 12.51 9.00
CA THR A 62 -5.29 12.89 7.59
C THR A 62 -4.30 14.06 7.41
N LEU A 63 -3.73 14.55 8.50
CA LEU A 63 -2.84 15.70 8.50
C LEU A 63 -1.80 15.57 9.63
N ALA A 64 -0.54 15.59 9.24
CA ALA A 64 0.61 15.71 10.13
C ALA A 64 1.69 16.60 9.49
N TYR A 65 2.71 16.91 10.28
CA TYR A 65 3.83 17.77 9.89
C TYR A 65 5.14 17.14 10.34
N ASP A 66 6.09 17.05 9.42
CA ASP A 66 7.47 16.68 9.69
C ASP A 66 8.40 17.87 9.51
N GLU A 67 9.61 17.78 10.06
CA GLU A 67 10.67 18.75 9.79
C GLU A 67 11.10 18.66 8.32
N CYS A 68 11.16 19.81 7.64
CA CYS A 68 11.69 19.86 6.29
C CYS A 68 13.22 19.60 6.32
N PRO A 69 13.75 18.75 5.42
CA PRO A 69 15.19 18.57 5.24
C PRO A 69 15.95 19.87 4.94
N CYS A 70 15.25 20.88 4.42
CA CYS A 70 15.76 22.21 4.13
C CYS A 70 16.03 23.10 5.36
N GLY A 71 15.56 22.71 6.55
CA GLY A 71 15.68 23.48 7.78
C GLY A 71 14.68 24.65 7.91
N THR A 72 14.60 25.25 9.10
CA THR A 72 13.67 26.35 9.42
C THR A 72 14.10 27.72 8.87
N ASP A 73 15.31 27.82 8.33
CA ASP A 73 15.88 29.09 7.88
C ASP A 73 15.27 29.61 6.57
N TYR A 74 14.65 28.71 5.79
CA TYR A 74 13.93 29.04 4.57
C TYR A 74 12.42 28.90 4.80
N GLY A 75 11.70 30.02 4.84
CA GLY A 75 10.26 30.06 5.09
C GLY A 75 9.41 29.23 4.11
N SER A 76 9.92 28.90 2.93
CA SER A 76 9.33 27.89 2.03
C SER A 76 10.38 27.32 1.09
N CYS A 77 10.15 26.10 0.60
CA CYS A 77 11.05 25.44 -0.35
C CYS A 77 10.25 24.76 -1.47
N ASP A 78 10.64 25.01 -2.72
CA ASP A 78 9.99 24.40 -3.88
C ASP A 78 10.34 22.91 -4.03
N GLU A 79 11.53 22.50 -3.55
CA GLU A 79 12.04 21.13 -3.67
C GLU A 79 11.17 20.11 -2.93
N TYR A 80 10.73 20.45 -1.71
CA TYR A 80 9.90 19.58 -0.87
C TYR A 80 8.45 20.07 -0.73
N GLY A 81 8.13 21.27 -1.23
CA GLY A 81 6.83 21.90 -1.05
C GLY A 81 6.53 22.26 0.41
N CYS A 82 7.57 22.60 1.17
CA CYS A 82 7.45 22.92 2.59
C CYS A 82 6.99 24.37 2.83
N SER A 83 6.35 24.61 3.97
CA SER A 83 6.00 25.95 4.48
C SER A 83 6.48 26.07 5.92
N ASP A 84 7.16 27.16 6.23
CA ASP A 84 7.78 27.47 7.53
C ASP A 84 8.68 26.35 8.07
N GLY A 85 9.45 25.71 7.17
CA GLY A 85 10.31 24.58 7.53
C GLY A 85 9.56 23.29 7.88
N LEU A 86 8.24 23.20 7.63
CA LEU A 86 7.44 22.01 7.88
C LEU A 86 6.97 21.36 6.57
N LEU A 87 7.10 20.04 6.50
CA LEU A 87 6.55 19.21 5.46
C LEU A 87 5.18 18.70 5.87
N LYS A 88 4.14 19.14 5.16
CA LYS A 88 2.78 18.65 5.37
C LYS A 88 2.59 17.30 4.69
N TYR A 89 2.01 16.34 5.40
CA TYR A 89 1.66 15.03 4.83
C TYR A 89 0.38 14.46 5.44
N ASN A 90 -0.10 13.36 4.84
CA ASN A 90 -1.31 12.65 5.25
C ASN A 90 -0.91 11.23 5.71
N PRO A 91 -0.75 11.00 7.03
CA PRO A 91 -0.34 9.71 7.56
C PRO A 91 -1.20 8.55 7.05
N LEU A 92 -2.53 8.72 7.09
CA LEU A 92 -3.46 7.71 6.60
C LEU A 92 -3.23 7.32 5.13
N LEU A 93 -2.91 8.29 4.27
CA LEU A 93 -2.63 8.02 2.85
C LEU A 93 -1.26 7.35 2.66
N GLU A 94 -0.28 7.67 3.50
CA GLU A 94 1.04 7.01 3.47
C GLU A 94 0.91 5.53 3.83
N GLU A 95 0.24 5.20 4.95
CA GLU A 95 0.00 3.80 5.34
C GLU A 95 -0.83 3.04 4.29
N TYR A 96 -1.77 3.72 3.63
CA TYR A 96 -2.53 3.12 2.54
C TYR A 96 -1.63 2.77 1.35
N VAL A 97 -0.69 3.66 1.00
CA VAL A 97 0.27 3.42 -0.08
C VAL A 97 1.30 2.35 0.29
N ASP A 98 1.66 2.23 1.57
CA ASP A 98 2.54 1.15 2.05
C ASP A 98 1.87 -0.22 1.91
N CYS A 99 0.58 -0.33 2.25
CA CYS A 99 -0.21 -1.51 1.91
C CYS A 99 -0.22 -1.77 0.38
N LEU A 100 -0.41 -0.74 -0.44
CA LEU A 100 -0.46 -0.88 -1.90
C LEU A 100 0.86 -1.40 -2.48
N HIS A 101 2.01 -0.96 -1.96
CA HIS A 101 3.33 -1.47 -2.35
C HIS A 101 3.42 -2.99 -2.17
N PHE A 102 3.03 -3.50 -0.99
CA PHE A 102 3.06 -4.95 -0.74
C PHE A 102 2.03 -5.69 -1.58
N ILE A 103 0.82 -5.14 -1.78
CA ILE A 103 -0.20 -5.77 -2.63
C ILE A 103 0.30 -5.90 -4.08
N LEU A 104 0.93 -4.88 -4.64
CA LEU A 104 1.49 -4.95 -6.00
C LEU A 104 2.65 -5.95 -6.06
N SER A 105 3.52 -5.97 -5.04
CA SER A 105 4.65 -6.90 -4.93
C SER A 105 4.22 -8.36 -4.79
N ILE A 106 3.11 -8.62 -4.08
CA ILE A 106 2.49 -9.95 -3.96
C ILE A 106 1.88 -10.36 -5.30
N GLY A 107 1.22 -9.44 -6.02
CA GLY A 107 0.70 -9.72 -7.36
C GLY A 107 1.79 -10.15 -8.32
N LEU A 108 2.94 -9.47 -8.31
CA LEU A 108 4.11 -9.83 -9.12
C LEU A 108 4.69 -11.22 -8.73
N GLU A 109 4.65 -11.58 -7.45
CA GLU A 109 5.11 -12.88 -6.95
C GLU A 109 4.22 -14.05 -7.41
N ILE A 110 2.90 -13.83 -7.41
CA ILE A 110 1.90 -14.89 -7.65
C ILE A 110 1.59 -15.05 -9.13
N ILE A 111 1.42 -13.94 -9.86
CA ILE A 111 0.91 -13.98 -11.24
C ILE A 111 2.01 -14.47 -12.20
N GLN A 112 3.30 -14.24 -11.90
CA GLN A 112 4.45 -14.69 -12.70
C GLN A 112 4.36 -14.41 -14.22
N GLN A 113 3.55 -13.44 -14.65
CA GLN A 113 3.40 -13.09 -16.07
C GLN A 113 4.09 -11.76 -16.39
N ASP A 114 4.65 -11.68 -17.60
CA ASP A 114 5.26 -10.47 -18.15
C ASP A 114 4.26 -9.31 -18.31
N SER A 115 2.96 -9.61 -18.32
CA SER A 115 1.86 -8.64 -18.37
C SER A 115 0.78 -9.00 -17.36
N ILE A 116 0.60 -8.17 -16.34
CA ILE A 116 -0.51 -8.25 -15.40
C ILE A 116 -1.71 -7.52 -16.02
N ASP A 117 -2.61 -8.25 -16.67
CA ASP A 117 -3.94 -7.75 -17.08
C ASP A 117 -4.93 -8.04 -15.94
N ILE A 118 -4.82 -7.32 -14.81
CA ILE A 118 -5.87 -7.39 -13.78
C ILE A 118 -7.06 -6.60 -14.31
N GLU A 119 -8.09 -7.31 -14.73
CA GLU A 119 -9.36 -6.73 -15.15
C GLU A 119 -10.16 -6.30 -13.92
N ILE A 120 -9.67 -5.33 -13.15
CA ILE A 120 -10.33 -4.76 -11.96
C ILE A 120 -11.75 -4.32 -12.28
N GLU A 121 -12.00 -3.87 -13.51
CA GLU A 121 -13.32 -3.47 -13.97
C GLU A 121 -14.34 -4.61 -13.95
N LYS A 122 -13.92 -5.87 -14.12
CA LYS A 122 -14.81 -7.04 -13.98
C LYS A 122 -15.27 -7.24 -12.54
N TRP A 123 -14.46 -6.82 -11.57
CA TRP A 123 -14.69 -7.09 -10.15
C TRP A 123 -15.38 -5.95 -9.41
N LYS A 124 -15.55 -4.77 -10.03
CA LYS A 124 -16.36 -3.65 -9.49
C LYS A 124 -17.77 -4.08 -9.07
N SER A 125 -18.34 -5.11 -9.72
CA SER A 125 -19.68 -5.64 -9.42
C SER A 125 -19.71 -6.84 -8.46
N CYS A 126 -18.58 -7.50 -8.20
CA CYS A 126 -18.56 -8.81 -7.53
C CYS A 126 -18.29 -8.74 -6.01
N GLY A 127 -17.84 -7.60 -5.48
CA GLY A 127 -17.40 -7.49 -4.08
C GLY A 127 -18.03 -6.35 -3.27
N MET A 128 -19.03 -5.66 -3.80
CA MET A 128 -19.63 -4.48 -3.17
C MET A 128 -21.04 -4.79 -2.70
N ALA A 129 -21.18 -5.45 -1.55
CA ALA A 129 -22.45 -5.38 -0.85
C ALA A 129 -22.63 -3.93 -0.37
N GLU A 130 -23.73 -3.28 -0.75
CA GLU A 130 -24.06 -1.87 -0.43
C GLU A 130 -24.13 -1.56 1.10
N SER A 131 -23.88 -2.55 1.96
CA SER A 131 -24.01 -2.50 3.43
C SER A 131 -22.72 -2.80 4.21
N GLU A 132 -21.56 -2.96 3.57
CA GLU A 132 -20.30 -3.26 4.29
C GLU A 132 -19.76 -2.03 5.03
N THR A 133 -19.64 -2.15 6.36
CA THR A 133 -18.99 -1.11 7.19
C THR A 133 -17.48 -1.10 6.95
N ILE A 134 -16.82 0.03 7.19
CA ILE A 134 -15.34 0.11 7.07
C ILE A 134 -14.62 -0.92 7.94
N VAL A 135 -15.16 -1.24 9.13
CA VAL A 135 -14.61 -2.31 9.99
C VAL A 135 -14.63 -3.64 9.26
N TRP A 136 -15.75 -3.97 8.61
CA TRP A 136 -15.89 -5.22 7.87
C TRP A 136 -14.95 -5.25 6.65
N GLN A 137 -14.75 -4.12 5.99
CA GLN A 137 -13.79 -4.00 4.89
C GLN A 137 -12.37 -4.38 5.33
N PHE A 138 -11.89 -3.85 6.46
CA PHE A 138 -10.57 -4.22 7.01
C PHE A 138 -10.50 -5.69 7.39
N LEU A 139 -11.54 -6.23 8.05
CA LEU A 139 -11.58 -7.66 8.40
C LEU A 139 -11.57 -8.55 7.16
N SER A 140 -12.30 -8.16 6.12
CA SER A 140 -12.37 -8.87 4.85
C SER A 140 -11.02 -8.85 4.12
N ILE A 141 -10.34 -7.70 4.08
CA ILE A 141 -8.99 -7.59 3.52
C ILE A 141 -8.01 -8.49 4.29
N MET A 142 -8.02 -8.45 5.63
CA MET A 142 -7.18 -9.32 6.46
C MET A 142 -7.44 -10.80 6.18
N TYR A 143 -8.70 -11.20 6.04
CA TYR A 143 -9.07 -12.56 5.66
C TYR A 143 -8.51 -12.91 4.27
N MET A 144 -8.76 -12.08 3.26
CA MET A 144 -8.28 -12.30 1.89
C MET A 144 -6.76 -12.35 1.82
N THR A 145 -6.03 -11.54 2.60
CA THR A 145 -4.57 -11.61 2.68
C THR A 145 -4.08 -12.99 3.13
N ASN A 146 -4.80 -13.66 4.03
CA ASN A 146 -4.46 -15.05 4.40
C ASN A 146 -4.84 -16.04 3.29
N GLU A 147 -5.99 -15.87 2.64
CA GLU A 147 -6.41 -16.73 1.53
C GLU A 147 -5.43 -16.69 0.36
N VAL A 148 -4.85 -15.52 0.09
CA VAL A 148 -3.80 -15.37 -0.93
C VAL A 148 -2.57 -16.23 -0.63
N TYR A 149 -2.20 -16.38 0.65
CA TYR A 149 -1.08 -17.24 1.03
C TYR A 149 -1.43 -18.73 0.93
N TYR A 150 -2.64 -19.11 1.35
CA TYR A 150 -3.07 -20.51 1.38
C TYR A 150 -3.62 -21.04 0.05
N GLY A 151 -4.02 -20.17 -0.87
CA GLY A 151 -4.57 -20.54 -2.18
C GLY A 151 -3.57 -21.16 -3.16
N GLU A 152 -2.34 -21.42 -2.70
CA GLU A 152 -1.21 -21.97 -3.46
C GLU A 152 -0.89 -21.20 -4.76
N TYR A 153 0.12 -21.64 -5.51
CA TYR A 153 0.39 -21.11 -6.85
C TYR A 153 -0.62 -21.73 -7.84
N GLY A 154 -1.53 -20.92 -8.39
CA GLY A 154 -2.55 -21.39 -9.34
C GLY A 154 -3.74 -20.44 -9.52
N GLU A 155 -4.77 -20.89 -10.23
CA GLU A 155 -5.99 -20.10 -10.50
C GLU A 155 -6.69 -19.63 -9.22
N GLU A 156 -6.69 -20.45 -8.15
CA GLU A 156 -7.29 -20.11 -6.85
C GLU A 156 -6.54 -18.97 -6.13
N GLY A 157 -5.21 -19.03 -6.10
CA GLY A 157 -4.37 -17.95 -5.57
C GLY A 157 -4.53 -16.63 -6.34
N ILE A 158 -4.64 -16.71 -7.67
CA ILE A 158 -4.90 -15.54 -8.53
C ILE A 158 -6.27 -14.93 -8.21
N LEU A 159 -7.32 -15.74 -8.11
CA LEU A 159 -8.66 -15.26 -7.77
C LEU A 159 -8.68 -14.59 -6.38
N SER A 160 -8.05 -15.21 -5.38
CA SER A 160 -7.92 -14.64 -4.05
C SER A 160 -7.20 -13.29 -4.06
N TYR A 161 -6.15 -13.17 -4.90
CA TYR A 161 -5.42 -11.93 -5.09
C TYR A 161 -6.27 -10.85 -5.76
N GLU A 162 -6.99 -11.16 -6.83
CA GLU A 162 -7.87 -10.21 -7.51
C GLU A 162 -8.97 -9.67 -6.57
N LEU A 163 -9.54 -10.54 -5.75
CA LEU A 163 -10.52 -10.17 -4.73
C LEU A 163 -9.92 -9.31 -3.61
N LEU A 164 -8.71 -9.64 -3.13
CA LEU A 164 -7.95 -8.79 -2.21
C LEU A 164 -7.73 -7.40 -2.81
N PHE A 165 -7.25 -7.33 -4.04
CA PHE A 165 -6.96 -6.09 -4.74
C PHE A 165 -8.22 -5.23 -4.88
N ALA A 166 -9.31 -5.80 -5.37
CA ALA A 166 -10.58 -5.10 -5.54
C ALA A 166 -11.11 -4.54 -4.21
N LYS A 167 -11.07 -5.34 -3.14
CA LYS A 167 -11.45 -4.91 -1.79
C LYS A 167 -10.53 -3.80 -1.27
N PHE A 168 -9.23 -3.88 -1.52
CA PHE A 168 -8.31 -2.85 -1.09
C PHE A 168 -8.55 -1.52 -1.82
N ILE A 169 -8.80 -1.54 -3.13
CA ILE A 169 -9.18 -0.32 -3.88
C ILE A 169 -10.47 0.29 -3.35
N HIS A 170 -11.47 -0.53 -3.06
CA HIS A 170 -12.72 -0.05 -2.47
C HIS A 170 -12.48 0.59 -1.09
N LEU A 171 -11.57 0.04 -0.27
CA LEU A 171 -11.20 0.65 1.01
C LEU A 171 -10.65 2.07 0.81
N GLY A 172 -9.83 2.31 -0.23
CA GLY A 172 -9.35 3.66 -0.54
C GLY A 172 -10.47 4.66 -0.80
N GLU A 173 -11.52 4.23 -1.51
CA GLU A 173 -12.73 5.03 -1.75
C GLU A 173 -13.49 5.31 -0.44
N MET A 174 -13.64 4.29 0.42
CA MET A 174 -14.27 4.45 1.75
C MET A 174 -13.50 5.41 2.67
N LEU A 175 -12.18 5.47 2.53
CA LEU A 175 -11.30 6.40 3.25
C LEU A 175 -11.31 7.81 2.64
N GLY A 176 -11.98 8.00 1.50
CA GLY A 176 -12.14 9.29 0.84
C GLY A 176 -10.97 9.68 -0.07
N PHE A 177 -10.12 8.73 -0.48
CA PHE A 177 -9.00 9.01 -1.36
C PHE A 177 -9.40 9.00 -2.82
N THR A 178 -8.86 9.95 -3.58
CA THR A 178 -8.97 9.97 -5.03
C THR A 178 -7.88 9.11 -5.66
N TRP A 179 -8.17 8.61 -6.86
CA TRP A 179 -7.20 7.87 -7.67
C TRP A 179 -5.95 8.68 -8.03
N SER A 180 -6.02 10.01 -8.02
CA SER A 180 -4.88 10.89 -8.27
C SER A 180 -4.00 11.02 -7.03
N GLU A 181 -4.60 11.14 -5.84
CA GLU A 181 -3.86 11.20 -4.57
C GLU A 181 -3.08 9.91 -4.33
N ILE A 182 -3.74 8.75 -4.53
CA ILE A 182 -3.10 7.44 -4.38
C ILE A 182 -1.91 7.31 -5.34
N GLU A 183 -2.09 7.66 -6.62
CA GLU A 183 -1.02 7.55 -7.62
C GLU A 183 0.19 8.46 -7.28
N GLN A 184 -0.07 9.71 -6.86
CA GLN A 184 1.01 10.63 -6.49
C GLN A 184 1.74 10.20 -5.22
N ALA A 185 1.01 9.77 -4.19
CA ALA A 185 1.61 9.30 -2.94
C ALA A 185 2.43 8.02 -3.17
N TYR A 186 1.94 7.10 -4.00
CA TYR A 186 2.68 5.91 -4.41
C TYR A 186 3.98 6.26 -5.13
N MET A 187 3.93 7.14 -6.13
CA MET A 187 5.14 7.56 -6.86
C MET A 187 6.16 8.23 -5.92
N LYS A 188 5.70 9.04 -4.96
CA LYS A 188 6.56 9.68 -3.95
C LYS A 188 7.23 8.62 -3.05
N LYS A 189 6.47 7.65 -2.55
CA LYS A 189 6.99 6.58 -1.69
C LYS A 189 7.96 5.65 -2.44
N ASN A 190 7.63 5.26 -3.67
CA ASN A 190 8.52 4.47 -4.53
C ASN A 190 9.87 5.17 -4.75
N ALA A 191 9.86 6.47 -5.08
CA ALA A 191 11.08 7.25 -5.25
C ALA A 191 11.91 7.32 -3.96
N GLU A 192 11.26 7.46 -2.80
CA GLU A 192 11.93 7.45 -1.50
C GLU A 192 12.55 6.09 -1.19
N ASN A 193 11.87 4.98 -1.49
CA ASN A 193 12.41 3.64 -1.31
C ASN A 193 13.68 3.41 -2.16
N HIS A 194 13.70 3.91 -3.40
CA HIS A 194 14.92 3.88 -4.21
C HIS A 194 16.07 4.72 -3.61
N ARG A 195 15.78 5.90 -3.04
CA ARG A 195 16.80 6.68 -2.32
C ARG A 195 17.35 5.97 -1.08
N ARG A 196 16.49 5.23 -0.35
CA ARG A 196 16.92 4.42 0.80
C ARG A 196 17.87 3.30 0.38
N GLN A 197 17.62 2.66 -0.76
CA GLN A 197 18.53 1.68 -1.35
C GLN A 197 19.87 2.33 -1.78
N ASP A 198 19.84 3.53 -2.36
CA ASP A 198 21.06 4.26 -2.75
C ASP A 198 21.92 4.67 -1.55
N SER A 199 21.30 4.94 -0.40
CA SER A 199 21.99 5.35 0.84
C SER A 199 22.41 4.17 1.73
N GLY A 200 22.03 2.94 1.38
CA GLY A 200 22.36 1.74 2.14
C GLY A 200 21.62 1.59 3.47
N VAL A 201 20.46 2.24 3.62
CA VAL A 201 19.62 2.22 4.84
C VAL A 201 18.50 1.17 4.74
N TYR A 202 18.62 0.21 3.82
CA TYR A 202 17.65 -0.86 3.59
C TYR A 202 17.95 -2.12 4.41
#